data_AF-A0A534PBT5-F1
#
_entry.id   AF-A0A534PBT5-F1
#
_cell.length_a   1.000
_cell.length_b   1.000
_cell.length_c   1.000
_cell.angle_alpha   90.00
_cell.angle_beta   90.00
_cell.angle_gamma   90.00
#
_symmetry.space_group_name_H-M   'P 1'
#
loop_
_entity.id
_entity.type
_entity.pdbx_description
1 polymer ?
#
loop_
_entity_poly.entity_id
_entity_poly.type
_entity_poly.pdbx_seq_one_letter_code
_entity_poly.pdbx_strand_id
1 'polypeptide(L)' 'MAANLTDVPAAVRVEAKSRFEEITLALQEIPSESPFWASVQVSQLCLVVRGWSFFYEIGPETLRVTNVRAK' A
#
# COMPACT_ATOMS: atom_id res chain seq x y z
N MET A 1 -14.01 -6.09 -3.23
CA MET A 1 -13.54 -7.37 -2.62
C MET A 1 -12.46 -7.03 -1.61
N ALA A 2 -12.55 -7.55 -0.38
CA ALA A 2 -11.50 -7.36 0.61
C ALA A 2 -10.28 -8.21 0.23
N ALA A 3 -9.07 -7.68 0.40
CA ALA A 3 -7.85 -8.46 0.21
C ALA A 3 -7.84 -9.65 1.20
N ASN A 4 -7.81 -10.88 0.69
CA ASN A 4 -7.65 -12.07 1.53
C ASN A 4 -6.19 -12.16 2.01
N LEU A 5 -5.93 -11.60 3.19
CA LEU A 5 -4.63 -11.61 3.85
C LEU A 5 -4.33 -12.95 4.57
N THR A 6 -5.30 -13.86 4.59
CA THR A 6 -5.28 -15.10 5.36
C THR A 6 -4.17 -16.05 4.90
N ASP A 7 -3.92 -16.10 3.59
CA ASP A 7 -2.91 -16.99 2.97
C ASP A 7 -1.49 -16.41 2.97
N VAL A 8 -1.34 -15.15 3.38
CA VAL A 8 -0.04 -14.48 3.40
C VAL A 8 0.76 -14.95 4.62
N PRO A 9 2.00 -15.44 4.47
CA PRO A 9 2.83 -15.83 5.60
C PRO A 9 3.02 -14.70 6.62
N ALA A 10 3.07 -15.02 7.91
CA ALA A 10 3.16 -14.02 8.98
C ALA A 10 4.37 -13.08 8.81
N ALA A 11 5.53 -13.61 8.42
CA ALA A 11 6.72 -12.81 8.15
C ALA A 11 6.50 -11.79 7.02
N VAL A 12 5.78 -12.17 5.96
CA VAL A 12 5.46 -11.28 4.84
C VAL A 12 4.47 -10.21 5.28
N ARG A 13 3.47 -10.55 6.10
CA ARG A 13 2.51 -9.56 6.65
C ARG A 13 3.19 -8.53 7.54
N VAL A 14 4.09 -8.96 8.42
CA VAL A 14 4.84 -8.06 9.32
C VAL A 14 5.72 -7.11 8.51
N GLU A 15 6.45 -7.64 7.52
CA GLU A 15 7.30 -6.82 6.66
C GLU A 15 6.45 -5.85 5.81
N ALA A 16 5.35 -6.31 5.21
CA ALA A 16 4.44 -5.45 4.45
C ALA A 16 3.85 -4.33 5.32
N LYS A 17 3.47 -4.62 6.58
CA LYS A 17 2.98 -3.60 7.52
C LYS A 17 4.04 -2.53 7.78
N SER A 18 5.29 -2.94 8.06
CA SER A 18 6.41 -2.01 8.27
C SER A 18 6.64 -1.11 7.04
N ARG A 19 6.57 -1.67 5.83
CA ARG A 19 6.70 -0.90 4.59
C ARG A 19 5.55 0.07 4.37
N PHE A 20 4.31 -0.33 4.68
CA PHE A 20 3.17 0.60 4.62
C PHE A 20 3.27 1.72 5.65
N GLU A 21 3.81 1.46 6.83
CA GLU A 21 4.09 2.49 7.83
C GLU A 21 5.15 3.49 7.32
N GLU A 22 6.25 3.01 6.74
CA GLU A 22 7.27 3.86 6.09
C GLU A 22 6.66 4.74 4.98
N ILE A 23 5.83 4.16 4.11
CA ILE A 23 5.14 4.90 3.04
C ILE A 23 4.23 5.97 3.67
N THR A 24 3.45 5.62 4.69
CA THR A 24 2.52 6.55 5.34
C THR A 24 3.26 7.73 5.97
N LEU A 25 4.40 7.48 6.60
CA LEU A 25 5.23 8.55 7.16
C LEU A 25 5.78 9.47 6.07
N ALA A 26 6.30 8.92 4.97
CA ALA A 26 6.79 9.73 3.85
C ALA A 26 5.67 10.57 3.20
N LEU A 27 4.45 10.03 3.13
CA LEU A 27 3.28 10.72 2.60
C LEU A 27 2.86 11.93 3.47
N GLN A 28 3.10 11.90 4.78
CA GLN A 28 2.78 13.02 5.68
C GLN A 28 3.64 14.26 5.43
N GLU A 29 4.82 14.08 4.83
CA GLU A 29 5.72 15.20 4.49
C GLU A 29 5.29 15.92 3.21
N ILE A 30 4.35 15.37 2.45
CA ILE A 30 3.88 15.95 1.19
C ILE A 30 2.75 16.95 1.48
N PRO A 31 2.88 18.23 1.06
CA PRO A 31 1.81 19.22 1.22
C PRO A 31 0.53 18.76 0.53
N SER A 32 -0.64 19.00 1.14
CA SER A 32 -1.95 18.60 0.61
C SER A 32 -2.28 19.18 -0.77
N GLU A 33 -1.68 20.31 -1.13
CA GLU A 33 -1.85 20.97 -2.44
C GLU A 33 -0.88 20.44 -3.51
N SER A 34 -0.02 19.49 -3.17
CA SER A 34 0.96 18.93 -4.10
C SER A 34 0.28 18.20 -5.28
N PRO A 35 0.74 18.40 -6.53
CA PRO A 35 0.23 17.66 -7.70
C PRO A 35 0.48 16.14 -7.62
N PHE A 36 1.33 15.71 -6.68
CA PHE A 36 1.51 14.31 -6.32
C PHE A 36 0.17 13.62 -6.01
N TRP A 37 -0.72 14.28 -5.27
CA TRP A 37 -1.99 13.68 -4.83
C TRP A 37 -2.92 13.36 -5.99
N ALA A 38 -3.00 14.25 -6.98
CA ALA A 38 -3.74 14.01 -8.21
C ALA A 38 -3.17 12.82 -9.00
N SER A 39 -1.84 12.61 -8.95
CA SER A 39 -1.17 11.52 -9.65
C SER A 39 -1.40 10.16 -8.98
N VAL A 40 -1.41 10.11 -7.65
CA VAL A 40 -1.59 8.83 -6.92
C VAL A 40 -3.05 8.41 -6.81
N GLN A 41 -4.02 9.34 -6.82
CA GLN A 41 -5.45 9.01 -6.74
C GLN A 41 -5.98 8.21 -7.94
N VAL A 42 -5.35 8.36 -9.11
CA VAL A 42 -5.76 7.64 -10.33
C VAL A 42 -4.99 6.33 -10.54
N SER A 43 -4.06 6.01 -9.64
CA SER A 43 -3.10 4.92 -9.83
C SER A 43 -3.33 3.80 -8.82
N GLN A 44 -3.46 2.57 -9.31
CA GLN A 44 -3.29 1.39 -8.46
C GLN A 44 -1.80 1.12 -8.26
N LEU A 45 -1.33 1.25 -7.02
CA LEU A 45 0.06 1.04 -6.63
C LEU A 45 0.29 -0.40 -6.22
N CYS A 46 1.56 -0.84 -6.25
CA CYS A 46 1.93 -2.20 -5.90
C CYS A 46 3.19 -2.22 -5.03
N LEU A 47 3.08 -2.83 -3.85
CA LEU A 47 4.21 -3.12 -2.96
C LEU A 47 4.57 -4.60 -3.11
N VAL A 48 5.83 -4.91 -3.41
CA VAL A 48 6.32 -6.28 -3.52
C VAL A 48 7.15 -6.65 -2.29
N VAL A 49 6.75 -7.70 -1.57
CA VAL A 49 7.45 -8.21 -0.38
C VAL A 49 7.64 -9.71 -0.51
N ARG A 50 8.89 -10.18 -0.59
CA ARG A 50 9.24 -11.62 -0.64
C ARG A 50 8.39 -12.43 -1.64
N GLY A 51 8.16 -11.89 -2.84
CA GLY A 51 7.36 -12.54 -3.88
C GLY A 51 5.85 -12.36 -3.74
N TRP A 52 5.36 -11.61 -2.76
CA TRP A 52 3.96 -11.22 -2.65
C TRP A 52 3.75 -9.80 -3.15
N SER A 53 2.71 -9.61 -3.94
CA SER A 53 2.30 -8.31 -4.48
C SER A 53 1.07 -7.82 -3.73
N PHE A 54 1.20 -6.69 -3.05
CA PHE A 54 0.11 -5.99 -2.37
C PHE A 54 -0.29 -4.79 -3.23
N PHE A 55 -1.43 -4.91 -3.91
CA PHE A 55 -2.00 -3.81 -4.66
C PHE A 55 -2.78 -2.91 -3.71
N TYR A 56 -2.52 -1.60 -3.78
CA TYR A 56 -3.11 -0.63 -2.87
C TYR A 56 -3.41 0.69 -3.58
N GLU A 57 -4.34 1.43 -2.99
CA GLU A 57 -4.75 2.76 -3.42
C GLU A 57 -4.52 3.74 -2.28
N ILE A 58 -4.17 4.98 -2.63
CA ILE A 58 -4.02 6.08 -1.66
C ILE A 58 -5.28 6.94 -1.76
N GLY A 59 -6.08 6.90 -0.70
CA GLY A 59 -7.17 7.83 -0.47
C GLY A 59 -6.70 9.10 0.24
N PRO A 60 -7.60 10.07 0.47
CA PRO A 60 -7.25 11.35 1.09
C PRO A 60 -6.64 11.23 2.48
N GLU A 61 -7.01 10.20 3.25
CA GLU A 61 -6.56 10.00 4.63
C GLU A 61 -6.10 8.57 4.92
N THR A 62 -6.17 7.67 3.93
CA THR A 62 -5.92 6.25 4.15
C THR A 62 -5.20 5.60 2.98
N LEU A 63 -4.36 4.63 3.31
CA LEU A 63 -3.84 3.66 2.35
C LEU A 63 -4.67 2.39 2.47
N ARG A 64 -5.22 1.92 1.34
CA ARG A 64 -6.07 0.73 1.32
C ARG A 64 -5.51 -0.33 0.40
N VAL A 65 -5.20 -1.50 0.95
CA VAL A 65 -4.87 -2.69 0.17
C VAL A 65 -6.15 -3.24 -0.49
N THR A 66 -6.15 -3.32 -1.81
CA THR A 66 -7.30 -3.76 -2.62
C THR A 66 -7.17 -5.20 -3.09
N ASN A 67 -5.94 -5.69 -3.29
CA ASN A 67 -5.68 -7.05 -3.74
C ASN A 67 -4.31 -7.54 -3.23
N VAL A 68 -4.19 -8.83 -2.96
CA VAL A 68 -2.91 -9.47 -2.59
C VAL A 68 -2.74 -10.72 -3.43
N ARG A 69 -1.58 -10.86 -4.07
CA ARG A 69 -1.26 -11.99 -4.94
C ARG A 69 0.10 -12.57 -4.55
N ALA A 70 0.17 -13.89 -4.41
CA ALA A 70 1.44 -14.60 -4.46
C ALA A 70 1.93 -14.61 -5.92
N LYS A 71 3.24 -14.43 -6.11
CA LYS A 71 3.90 -14.68 -7.39
C LYS A 71 3.98 -16.17 -7.68
#